data_AF-A0AAE3XD85-F1
#
_entry.id   AF-A0AAE3XD85-F1
#
_cell.length_a   1.000
_cell.length_b   1.000
_cell.length_c   1.000
_cell.angle_alpha   90.00
_cell.angle_beta   90.00
_cell.angle_gamma   90.00
#
_symmetry.space_group_name_H-M   'P 1'
#
loop_
_entity.id
_entity.type
_entity.pdbx_description
1 polymer ?
#
loop_
_entity_poly.entity_id
_entity_poly.type
_entity_poly.pdbx_seq_one_letter_code
_entity_poly.pdbx_strand_id
1 'polypeptide(L)'
;MIEFLNHTLTPALFFVFITCFLFAHAFFLKAPFLRAARLLRAYGTLTLRTNLLLYGLFAAGVLTGRLLPDQAHALGTLGADVVGRIGIHALTDPVSLAAGIFVWNFLSGTVLTLWLPGLLFPFFAPLVVAARFVTVGFMLSLASNAVLALHVPTILLELQAYVLMALAGLIALRQLNLPELMPQLRRLTVTDLLRRRPEALQALPLPTRKGLRDQAALLLLAADFLLAGALYEAYEVHTLIPHLTGH
;
A
#
# COMPACT_ATOMS: atom_id res chain seq x y z
N MET A 1 12.00 -28.61 -0.55
CA MET A 1 12.02 -27.68 0.61
C MET A 1 11.22 -26.40 0.32
N ILE A 2 11.37 -25.77 -0.86
CA ILE A 2 10.56 -24.60 -1.29
C ILE A 2 9.08 -24.97 -1.51
N GLU A 3 8.76 -26.13 -2.09
CA GLU A 3 7.37 -26.60 -2.25
C GLU A 3 6.66 -26.91 -0.92
N PHE A 4 7.38 -27.42 0.08
CA PHE A 4 6.82 -27.70 1.41
C PHE A 4 6.48 -26.42 2.19
N LEU A 5 7.23 -25.34 1.96
CA LEU A 5 6.92 -24.01 2.49
C LEU A 5 5.68 -23.38 1.84
N ASN A 6 5.37 -23.73 0.58
CA ASN A 6 4.28 -23.13 -0.20
C ASN A 6 2.91 -23.81 -0.05
N HIS A 7 2.83 -25.07 0.38
CA HIS A 7 1.55 -25.80 0.45
C HIS A 7 0.95 -25.95 1.85
N THR A 8 1.74 -25.90 2.92
CA THR A 8 1.25 -26.09 4.30
C THR A 8 1.53 -24.90 5.21
N LEU A 9 2.66 -24.22 5.02
CA LEU A 9 3.06 -23.10 5.87
C LEU A 9 2.28 -21.82 5.56
N THR A 10 1.98 -21.54 4.29
CA THR A 10 1.21 -20.37 3.83
C THR A 10 -0.23 -20.32 4.35
N PRO A 11 -1.07 -21.36 4.16
CA PRO A 11 -2.44 -21.35 4.71
C PRO A 11 -2.48 -21.41 6.23
N ALA A 12 -1.55 -22.12 6.89
CA ALA A 12 -1.49 -22.14 8.35
C ALA A 12 -1.07 -20.79 8.93
N LEU A 13 -0.04 -20.14 8.36
CA LEU A 13 0.38 -18.79 8.74
C LEU A 13 -0.71 -17.76 8.44
N PHE A 14 -1.46 -17.93 7.35
CA PHE A 14 -2.61 -17.08 7.05
C PHE A 14 -3.76 -17.28 8.02
N PHE A 15 -4.09 -18.53 8.37
CA PHE A 15 -5.13 -18.81 9.34
C PHE A 15 -4.75 -18.26 10.71
N VAL A 16 -3.50 -18.45 11.15
CA VAL A 16 -2.98 -17.84 12.37
C VAL A 16 -3.01 -16.32 12.26
N PHE A 17 -2.60 -15.75 11.12
CA PHE A 17 -2.62 -14.30 10.90
C PHE A 17 -4.04 -13.75 10.92
N ILE A 18 -5.00 -14.29 10.15
CA ILE A 18 -6.40 -13.88 10.16
C ILE A 18 -6.99 -14.07 11.55
N THR A 19 -6.73 -15.18 12.22
CA THR A 19 -7.26 -15.41 13.57
C THR A 19 -6.70 -14.39 14.55
N CYS A 20 -5.38 -14.15 14.54
CA CYS A 20 -4.75 -13.11 15.34
C CYS A 20 -5.20 -11.70 14.95
N PHE A 21 -5.44 -11.44 13.66
CA PHE A 21 -5.86 -10.17 13.11
C PHE A 21 -7.30 -9.87 13.50
N LEU A 22 -8.22 -10.81 13.30
CA LEU A 22 -9.62 -10.71 13.71
C LEU A 22 -9.75 -10.67 15.23
N PHE A 23 -8.95 -11.46 15.97
CA PHE A 23 -8.90 -11.39 17.43
C PHE A 23 -8.38 -10.03 17.89
N ALA A 24 -7.28 -9.54 17.32
CA ALA A 24 -6.80 -8.19 17.57
C ALA A 24 -7.85 -7.16 17.19
N HIS A 25 -8.59 -7.37 16.10
CA HIS A 25 -9.64 -6.47 15.62
C HIS A 25 -10.80 -6.36 16.60
N ALA A 26 -11.29 -7.51 17.06
CA ALA A 26 -12.40 -7.62 18.00
C ALA A 26 -12.06 -7.01 19.38
N PHE A 27 -10.83 -7.18 19.87
CA PHE A 27 -10.48 -6.82 21.25
C PHE A 27 -9.64 -5.54 21.38
N PHE A 28 -8.84 -5.17 20.37
CA PHE A 28 -7.82 -4.13 20.50
C PHE A 28 -7.84 -3.04 19.40
N LEU A 29 -8.43 -3.29 18.22
CA LEU A 29 -8.36 -2.33 17.09
C LEU A 29 -9.39 -1.20 17.12
N LYS A 30 -10.34 -1.21 18.06
CA LYS A 30 -11.31 -0.10 18.20
C LYS A 30 -10.61 1.26 18.39
N ALA A 31 -9.58 1.32 19.23
CA ALA A 31 -8.89 2.58 19.51
C ALA A 31 -8.05 3.10 18.31
N PRO A 32 -7.23 2.26 17.63
CA PRO A 32 -6.60 2.61 16.36
C PRO A 32 -7.59 3.06 15.28
N PHE A 33 -8.70 2.35 15.09
CA PHE A 33 -9.69 2.71 14.07
C PHE A 33 -10.36 4.06 14.35
N LEU A 34 -10.78 4.30 15.59
CA LEU A 34 -11.31 5.60 16.01
C LEU A 34 -10.28 6.72 15.88
N ARG A 35 -8.98 6.40 16.02
CA ARG A 35 -7.90 7.35 15.77
C ARG A 35 -7.76 7.66 14.28
N ALA A 36 -7.74 6.64 13.42
CA ALA A 36 -7.70 6.81 11.96
C ALA A 36 -8.90 7.64 11.48
N ALA A 37 -10.12 7.32 11.93
CA ALA A 37 -11.32 8.08 11.61
C ALA A 37 -11.21 9.56 12.05
N ARG A 38 -10.69 9.82 13.26
CA ARG A 38 -10.44 11.19 13.72
C ARG A 38 -9.39 11.91 12.88
N LEU A 39 -8.32 11.23 12.46
CA LEU A 39 -7.30 11.80 11.58
C LEU A 39 -7.91 12.15 10.22
N LEU A 40 -8.63 11.23 9.59
CA LEU A 40 -9.26 11.46 8.29
C LEU A 40 -10.24 12.63 8.33
N ARG A 41 -11.00 12.79 9.43
CA ARG A 41 -11.86 13.97 9.65
C ARG A 41 -11.08 15.25 9.89
N ALA A 42 -10.08 15.22 10.78
CA ALA A 42 -9.26 16.39 11.11
C ALA A 42 -8.46 16.91 9.91
N TYR A 43 -8.07 16.01 9.01
CA TYR A 43 -7.37 16.32 7.77
C TYR A 43 -8.28 16.18 6.54
N GLY A 44 -9.60 16.35 6.67
CA GLY A 44 -10.60 16.07 5.62
C GLY A 44 -10.27 16.66 4.24
N THR A 45 -9.88 17.93 4.18
CA THR A 45 -9.50 18.58 2.91
C THR A 45 -8.24 17.95 2.30
N LEU A 46 -7.25 17.58 3.13
CA LEU A 46 -6.05 16.89 2.67
C LEU A 46 -6.42 15.49 2.18
N THR A 47 -7.24 14.75 2.92
CA THR A 47 -7.79 13.45 2.53
C THR A 47 -8.45 13.52 1.16
N LEU A 48 -9.37 14.47 0.95
CA LEU A 48 -10.08 14.65 -0.31
C LEU A 48 -9.11 14.98 -1.46
N ARG A 49 -8.21 15.94 -1.27
CA ARG A 49 -7.23 16.34 -2.30
C ARG A 49 -6.31 15.19 -2.68
N THR A 50 -5.83 14.42 -1.70
CA THR A 50 -4.96 13.27 -1.98
C THR A 50 -5.71 12.18 -2.75
N ASN A 51 -6.97 11.89 -2.41
CA ASN A 51 -7.79 10.96 -3.17
C ASN A 51 -7.99 11.44 -4.62
N LEU A 52 -8.44 12.68 -4.80
CA LEU A 52 -8.68 13.25 -6.13
C LEU A 52 -7.41 13.24 -6.99
N LEU A 53 -6.27 13.63 -6.41
CA LEU A 53 -4.99 13.61 -7.10
C LEU A 53 -4.58 12.20 -7.50
N LEU A 54 -4.57 11.26 -6.54
CA LEU A 54 -4.06 9.92 -6.80
C LEU A 54 -4.97 9.16 -7.78
N TYR A 55 -6.29 9.14 -7.57
CA TYR A 55 -7.20 8.53 -8.53
C TYR A 55 -7.19 9.25 -9.89
N GLY A 56 -6.98 10.57 -9.92
CA GLY A 56 -6.74 11.32 -11.14
C GLY A 56 -5.47 10.86 -11.87
N LEU A 57 -4.37 10.61 -11.15
CA LEU A 57 -3.13 10.06 -11.72
C LEU A 57 -3.32 8.63 -12.24
N PHE A 58 -4.10 7.81 -11.55
CA PHE A 58 -4.47 6.48 -12.04
C PHE A 58 -5.25 6.57 -13.36
N ALA A 59 -6.28 7.43 -13.42
CA ALA A 59 -7.05 7.66 -14.64
C ALA A 59 -6.16 8.19 -15.78
N ALA A 60 -5.24 9.11 -15.48
CA ALA A 60 -4.25 9.61 -16.43
C ALA A 60 -3.33 8.48 -16.93
N GLY A 61 -2.91 7.56 -16.05
CA GLY A 61 -2.18 6.34 -16.41
C GLY A 61 -2.96 5.47 -17.39
N VAL A 62 -4.24 5.20 -17.12
CA VAL A 62 -5.14 4.45 -18.01
C VAL A 62 -5.24 5.11 -19.38
N LEU A 63 -5.50 6.42 -19.42
CA LEU A 63 -5.60 7.17 -20.68
C LEU A 63 -4.29 7.13 -21.47
N THR A 64 -3.16 7.33 -20.79
CA THR A 64 -1.84 7.29 -21.42
C THR A 64 -1.51 5.91 -21.97
N GLY A 65 -1.86 4.84 -21.26
CA GLY A 65 -1.67 3.47 -21.73
C GLY A 65 -2.51 3.13 -22.98
N ARG A 66 -3.71 3.71 -23.09
CA ARG A 66 -4.51 3.60 -24.33
C ARG A 66 -3.91 4.34 -25.52
N LEU A 67 -3.19 5.44 -25.27
CA LEU A 67 -2.47 6.17 -26.32
C LEU A 67 -1.15 5.47 -26.72
N LEU A 68 -0.63 4.59 -25.86
CA LEU A 68 0.66 3.90 -25.99
C LEU A 68 0.49 2.39 -25.75
N PRO A 69 -0.29 1.68 -26.59
CA PRO A 69 -0.71 0.31 -26.33
C PRO A 69 0.45 -0.69 -26.28
N ASP A 70 1.46 -0.54 -27.15
CA ASP A 70 2.62 -1.45 -27.15
C ASP A 70 3.41 -1.36 -25.85
N GLN A 71 3.58 -0.14 -25.33
CA GLN A 71 4.25 0.10 -24.05
C GLN A 71 3.40 -0.40 -22.88
N ALA A 72 2.07 -0.20 -22.93
CA ALA A 72 1.15 -0.71 -21.92
C ALA A 72 1.19 -2.24 -21.85
N HIS A 73 1.21 -2.91 -23.00
CA HIS A 73 1.34 -4.35 -23.08
C HIS A 73 2.69 -4.82 -22.50
N ALA A 74 3.81 -4.21 -22.91
CA ALA A 74 5.13 -4.54 -22.39
C ALA A 74 5.25 -4.33 -20.87
N LEU A 75 4.65 -3.28 -20.32
CA LEU A 75 4.65 -3.07 -18.87
C LEU A 75 3.73 -4.06 -18.14
N GLY A 76 2.58 -4.38 -18.76
CA GLY A 76 1.65 -5.40 -18.27
C GLY A 76 2.30 -6.79 -18.17
N THR A 77 3.04 -7.20 -19.20
CA THR A 77 3.76 -8.50 -19.20
C THR A 77 4.86 -8.54 -18.16
N LEU A 78 5.65 -7.47 -18.01
CA LEU A 78 6.64 -7.37 -16.94
C LEU A 78 6.00 -7.49 -15.55
N GLY A 79 4.84 -6.86 -15.35
CA GLY A 79 4.09 -6.99 -14.11
C GLY A 79 3.61 -8.41 -13.84
N ALA A 80 3.01 -9.04 -14.85
CA ALA A 80 2.56 -10.43 -14.77
C ALA A 80 3.72 -11.40 -14.47
N ASP A 81 4.90 -11.18 -15.09
CA ASP A 81 6.10 -11.97 -14.83
C ASP A 81 6.60 -11.83 -13.39
N VAL A 82 6.57 -10.62 -12.83
CA VAL A 82 6.93 -10.39 -11.42
C VAL A 82 5.98 -11.15 -10.50
N VAL A 83 4.66 -11.06 -10.73
CA VAL A 83 3.66 -11.81 -9.96
C VAL A 83 3.86 -13.32 -10.10
N GLY A 84 4.16 -13.80 -11.31
CA GLY A 84 4.50 -15.20 -11.60
C GLY A 84 5.70 -15.71 -10.79
N ARG A 85 6.77 -14.92 -10.69
CA ARG A 85 7.99 -15.30 -9.93
C ARG A 85 7.78 -15.33 -8.42
N ILE A 86 6.82 -14.56 -7.90
CA ILE A 86 6.47 -14.58 -6.46
C ILE A 86 5.74 -15.89 -6.11
N GLY A 87 5.21 -16.60 -7.11
CA GLY A 87 4.56 -17.90 -6.91
C GLY A 87 3.11 -17.80 -6.42
N ILE A 88 2.50 -16.61 -6.41
CA ILE A 88 1.10 -16.41 -6.01
C ILE A 88 0.17 -17.24 -6.91
N HIS A 89 0.47 -17.34 -8.21
CA HIS A 89 -0.30 -18.15 -9.16
C HIS A 89 -0.21 -19.67 -8.92
N ALA A 90 0.74 -20.14 -8.11
CA ALA A 90 0.81 -21.55 -7.72
C ALA A 90 -0.16 -21.90 -6.58
N LEU A 91 -0.79 -20.90 -5.96
CA LEU A 91 -1.76 -21.07 -4.89
C LEU A 91 -3.14 -21.33 -5.51
N THR A 92 -3.57 -22.58 -5.46
CA THR A 92 -4.79 -23.04 -6.13
C THR A 92 -6.04 -22.91 -5.26
N ASP A 93 -5.90 -22.92 -3.93
CA ASP A 93 -7.04 -22.72 -3.03
C ASP A 93 -7.29 -21.22 -2.75
N PRO A 94 -8.56 -20.76 -2.69
CA PRO A 94 -8.89 -19.34 -2.51
C PRO A 94 -8.30 -18.72 -1.24
N VAL A 95 -8.16 -19.51 -0.18
CA VAL A 95 -7.68 -19.03 1.11
C VAL A 95 -6.18 -18.74 1.05
N SER A 96 -5.38 -19.67 0.53
CA SER A 96 -3.96 -19.44 0.30
C SER A 96 -3.71 -18.34 -0.72
N LEU A 97 -4.52 -18.26 -1.79
CA LEU A 97 -4.40 -17.19 -2.78
C LEU A 97 -4.61 -15.82 -2.13
N ALA A 98 -5.69 -15.65 -1.35
CA ALA A 98 -5.95 -14.42 -0.59
C ALA A 98 -4.80 -14.10 0.38
N ALA A 99 -4.23 -15.13 1.02
CA ALA A 99 -3.05 -14.97 1.87
C ALA A 99 -1.85 -14.43 1.12
N GLY A 100 -1.52 -15.03 -0.02
CA GLY A 100 -0.39 -14.65 -0.85
C GLY A 100 -0.51 -13.20 -1.32
N ILE A 101 -1.69 -12.83 -1.83
CA ILE A 101 -2.01 -11.46 -2.27
C ILE A 101 -1.87 -10.50 -1.09
N PHE A 102 -2.53 -10.79 0.04
CA PHE A 102 -2.48 -9.93 1.22
C PHE A 102 -1.05 -9.74 1.73
N VAL A 103 -0.31 -10.83 1.97
CA VAL A 103 1.04 -10.77 2.52
C VAL A 103 1.97 -10.00 1.58
N TRP A 104 1.87 -10.23 0.27
CA TRP A 104 2.66 -9.49 -0.70
C TRP A 104 2.34 -8.00 -0.69
N ASN A 105 1.06 -7.63 -0.81
CA ASN A 105 0.65 -6.23 -0.87
C ASN A 105 0.84 -5.50 0.46
N PHE A 106 0.70 -6.19 1.59
CA PHE A 106 0.97 -5.63 2.90
C PHE A 106 2.47 -5.48 3.16
N LEU A 107 3.28 -6.53 3.00
CA LEU A 107 4.71 -6.44 3.29
C LEU A 107 5.47 -5.65 2.22
N SER A 108 5.45 -6.12 0.99
CA SER A 108 6.18 -5.49 -0.13
C SER A 108 5.51 -4.18 -0.51
N GLY A 109 4.19 -4.22 -0.75
CA GLY A 109 3.44 -3.07 -1.24
C GLY A 109 3.33 -1.91 -0.26
N THR A 110 3.24 -2.18 1.04
CA THR A 110 2.87 -1.19 2.06
C THR A 110 3.97 -0.97 3.10
N VAL A 111 4.37 -2.02 3.83
CA VAL A 111 5.31 -1.89 4.95
C VAL A 111 6.70 -1.49 4.46
N LEU A 112 7.29 -2.27 3.56
CA LEU A 112 8.68 -2.10 3.12
C LEU A 112 8.83 -0.95 2.13
N THR A 113 7.83 -0.71 1.29
CA THR A 113 7.90 0.32 0.25
C THR A 113 7.38 1.68 0.71
N LEU A 114 6.38 1.73 1.61
CA LEU A 114 5.71 2.99 1.95
C LEU A 114 5.90 3.38 3.41
N TRP A 115 5.49 2.52 4.33
CA TRP A 115 5.43 2.87 5.75
C TRP A 115 6.82 3.02 6.37
N LEU A 116 7.68 2.00 6.26
CA LEU A 116 9.01 2.04 6.87
C LEU A 116 9.90 3.14 6.28
N PRO A 117 10.01 3.31 4.95
CA PRO A 117 10.71 4.46 4.38
C PRO A 117 10.03 5.78 4.72
N GLY A 118 8.69 5.82 4.77
CA GLY A 118 7.89 6.99 5.12
C GLY A 118 8.02 7.45 6.57
N LEU A 119 8.40 6.55 7.49
CA LEU A 119 8.78 6.92 8.86
C LEU A 119 10.06 7.75 8.90
N LEU A 120 11.00 7.47 7.99
CA LEU A 120 12.28 8.18 7.89
C LEU A 120 12.16 9.43 7.01
N PHE A 121 11.41 9.31 5.92
CA PHE A 121 11.24 10.33 4.89
C PHE A 121 9.74 10.50 4.59
N PRO A 122 9.00 11.33 5.34
CA PRO A 122 7.55 11.43 5.20
C PRO A 122 7.04 11.85 3.81
N PHE A 123 7.87 12.51 2.99
CA PHE A 123 7.55 12.84 1.60
C PHE A 123 7.70 11.66 0.63
N PHE A 124 8.37 10.58 1.03
CA PHE A 124 8.64 9.43 0.17
C PHE A 124 7.37 8.67 -0.19
N ALA A 125 6.53 8.37 0.80
CA ALA A 125 5.28 7.63 0.60
C ALA A 125 4.37 8.26 -0.49
N PRO A 126 4.01 9.56 -0.45
CA PRO A 126 3.16 10.14 -1.50
C PRO A 126 3.79 10.12 -2.89
N LEU A 127 5.12 10.25 -3.02
CA LEU A 127 5.80 10.18 -4.32
C LEU A 127 5.75 8.77 -4.92
N VAL A 128 6.07 7.76 -4.11
CA VAL A 128 6.03 6.35 -4.55
C VAL A 128 4.62 5.91 -4.87
N VAL A 129 3.63 6.33 -4.07
CA VAL A 129 2.22 6.04 -4.35
C VAL A 129 1.76 6.74 -5.63
N ALA A 130 2.14 8.00 -5.87
CA ALA A 130 1.81 8.69 -7.12
C ALA A 130 2.36 7.95 -8.34
N ALA A 131 3.64 7.54 -8.31
CA ALA A 131 4.24 6.75 -9.37
C ALA A 131 3.51 5.42 -9.56
N ARG A 132 3.20 4.72 -8.47
CA ARG A 132 2.44 3.45 -8.49
C ARG A 132 1.08 3.61 -9.14
N PHE A 133 0.32 4.66 -8.82
CA PHE A 133 -1.01 4.89 -9.39
C PHE A 133 -0.95 5.08 -10.91
N VAL A 134 0.01 5.85 -11.40
CA VAL A 134 0.24 6.01 -12.85
C VAL A 134 0.59 4.67 -13.49
N THR A 135 1.55 3.94 -12.92
CA THR A 135 2.02 2.64 -13.45
C THR A 135 0.90 1.60 -13.49
N VAL A 136 0.14 1.45 -12.40
CA VAL A 136 -0.97 0.48 -12.33
C VAL A 136 -2.07 0.86 -13.32
N GLY A 137 -2.44 2.15 -13.40
CA GLY A 137 -3.41 2.62 -14.40
C GLY A 137 -2.95 2.33 -15.83
N PHE A 138 -1.66 2.56 -16.11
CA PHE A 138 -1.07 2.28 -17.41
C PHE A 138 -1.09 0.79 -17.77
N MET A 139 -0.73 -0.09 -16.84
CA MET A 139 -0.77 -1.55 -17.03
C MET A 139 -2.18 -2.07 -17.27
N LEU A 140 -3.19 -1.51 -16.58
CA LEU A 140 -4.58 -1.94 -16.68
C LEU A 140 -5.33 -1.33 -17.88
N SER A 141 -4.68 -0.44 -18.64
CA SER A 141 -5.32 0.32 -19.71
C SER A 141 -5.91 -0.53 -20.85
N LEU A 142 -5.36 -1.73 -21.07
CA LEU A 142 -5.73 -2.68 -22.13
C LEU A 142 -6.57 -3.86 -21.62
N ALA A 143 -6.92 -3.90 -20.33
CA ALA A 143 -7.81 -4.93 -19.81
C ALA A 143 -9.20 -4.83 -20.48
N SER A 144 -9.85 -5.97 -20.70
CA SER A 144 -11.22 -5.96 -21.23
C SER A 144 -12.16 -5.31 -20.23
N ASN A 145 -13.21 -4.63 -20.72
CA ASN A 145 -14.17 -3.94 -19.84
C ASN A 145 -14.83 -4.90 -18.83
N ALA A 146 -15.08 -6.16 -19.22
CA ALA A 146 -15.68 -7.17 -18.35
C ALA A 146 -14.72 -7.59 -17.22
N VAL A 147 -13.46 -7.87 -17.54
CA VAL A 147 -12.44 -8.20 -16.53
C VAL A 147 -12.19 -6.99 -15.63
N LEU A 148 -12.06 -5.80 -16.21
CA LEU A 148 -11.86 -4.59 -15.44
C LEU A 148 -13.02 -4.33 -14.48
N ALA A 149 -14.27 -4.54 -14.92
CA ALA A 149 -15.46 -4.38 -14.08
C ALA A 149 -15.46 -5.31 -12.87
N LEU A 150 -15.05 -6.56 -13.04
CA LEU A 150 -14.85 -7.49 -11.92
C LEU A 150 -13.72 -7.04 -11.00
N HIS A 151 -12.65 -6.48 -11.55
CA HIS A 151 -11.49 -6.10 -10.78
C HIS A 151 -11.61 -4.73 -10.08
N VAL A 152 -12.62 -3.91 -10.44
CA VAL A 152 -12.84 -2.58 -9.85
C VAL A 152 -12.86 -2.61 -8.32
N PRO A 153 -13.58 -3.53 -7.63
CA PRO A 153 -13.58 -3.56 -6.17
C PRO A 153 -12.19 -3.80 -5.58
N THR A 154 -11.41 -4.74 -6.12
CA THR A 154 -10.01 -4.97 -5.74
C THR A 154 -9.20 -3.69 -5.90
N ILE A 155 -9.22 -3.09 -7.09
CA ILE A 155 -8.50 -1.84 -7.39
C ILE A 155 -8.86 -0.76 -6.39
N LEU A 156 -10.15 -0.53 -6.13
CA LEU A 156 -10.59 0.51 -5.20
C LEU A 156 -10.08 0.27 -3.79
N LEU A 157 -10.19 -0.96 -3.27
CA LEU A 157 -9.75 -1.32 -1.92
C LEU A 157 -8.23 -1.19 -1.78
N GLU A 158 -7.47 -1.74 -2.72
CA GLU A 158 -6.00 -1.71 -2.64
C GLU A 158 -5.43 -0.30 -2.84
N LEU A 159 -5.92 0.43 -3.85
CA LEU A 159 -5.50 1.80 -4.07
C LEU A 159 -5.87 2.69 -2.86
N GLN A 160 -7.02 2.44 -2.21
CA GLN A 160 -7.39 3.18 -1.00
C GLN A 160 -6.40 2.92 0.15
N ALA A 161 -5.88 1.69 0.31
CA ALA A 161 -4.84 1.39 1.28
C ALA A 161 -3.57 2.19 1.02
N TYR A 162 -3.15 2.29 -0.25
CA TYR A 162 -1.97 3.09 -0.63
C TYR A 162 -2.20 4.60 -0.45
N VAL A 163 -3.41 5.10 -0.72
CA VAL A 163 -3.79 6.49 -0.40
C VAL A 163 -3.65 6.78 1.08
N LEU A 164 -4.04 5.85 1.97
CA LEU A 164 -3.87 6.02 3.41
C LEU A 164 -2.39 6.14 3.80
N MET A 165 -1.48 5.43 3.10
CA MET A 165 -0.03 5.55 3.33
C MET A 165 0.54 6.87 2.82
N ALA A 166 0.11 7.33 1.64
CA ALA A 166 0.44 8.67 1.17
C ALA A 166 -0.03 9.74 2.16
N LEU A 167 -1.25 9.60 2.69
CA LEU A 167 -1.80 10.49 3.73
C LEU A 167 -1.02 10.42 5.04
N ALA A 168 -0.60 9.24 5.48
CA ALA A 168 0.24 9.09 6.67
C ALA A 168 1.55 9.90 6.55
N GLY A 169 2.20 9.84 5.38
CA GLY A 169 3.39 10.64 5.07
C GLY A 169 3.10 12.14 5.05
N LEU A 170 2.02 12.57 4.38
CA LEU A 170 1.64 14.00 4.30
C LEU A 170 1.24 14.57 5.66
N ILE A 171 0.53 13.80 6.49
CA ILE A 171 0.19 14.19 7.87
C ILE A 171 1.46 14.30 8.69
N ALA A 172 2.38 13.33 8.59
CA ALA A 172 3.66 13.40 9.27
C ALA A 172 4.46 14.65 8.84
N LEU A 173 4.50 15.00 7.55
CA LEU A 173 5.10 16.26 7.08
C LEU A 173 4.49 17.50 7.73
N ARG A 174 3.16 17.54 7.90
CA ARG A 174 2.49 18.66 8.58
C ARG A 174 2.77 18.72 10.07
N GLN A 175 3.00 17.58 10.69
CA GLN A 175 3.35 17.48 12.10
C GLN A 175 4.83 17.80 12.35
N LEU A 176 5.68 17.65 11.33
CA LEU A 176 7.03 18.20 11.34
C LEU A 176 6.92 19.72 11.23
N ASN A 177 7.38 20.44 12.25
CA ASN A 177 7.42 21.90 12.24
C ASN A 177 8.55 22.39 11.32
N LEU A 178 8.43 22.12 10.02
CA LEU A 178 9.47 22.34 9.01
C LEU A 178 10.06 23.76 9.04
N PRO A 179 9.30 24.85 9.25
CA PRO A 179 9.87 26.19 9.37
C PRO A 179 10.90 26.33 10.50
N GLU A 180 10.69 25.68 11.64
CA GLU A 180 11.63 25.67 12.77
C GLU A 180 12.82 24.73 12.52
N LEU A 181 12.60 23.62 11.81
CA LEU A 181 13.62 22.61 11.49
C LEU A 181 14.56 23.04 10.35
N MET A 182 14.09 23.82 9.38
CA MET A 182 14.86 24.20 8.19
C MET A 182 16.20 24.91 8.51
N PRO A 183 16.26 25.89 9.42
CA PRO A 183 17.53 26.53 9.80
C PRO A 183 18.53 25.55 10.43
N GLN A 184 18.06 24.54 11.16
CA GLN A 184 18.89 23.52 11.79
C GLN A 184 19.42 22.53 10.74
N LEU A 185 18.54 22.04 9.86
CA LEU A 185 18.89 21.12 8.78
C LEU A 185 19.90 21.74 7.79
N ARG A 186 19.79 23.04 7.49
CA ARG A 186 20.76 23.76 6.63
C ARG A 186 22.17 23.82 7.21
N ARG A 187 22.32 23.68 8.53
CA ARG A 187 23.63 23.71 9.21
C ARG A 187 24.28 22.32 9.30
N LEU A 188 23.53 21.26 9.03
CA LEU A 188 24.06 19.90 9.09
C LEU A 188 24.87 19.60 7.83
N THR A 189 26.14 19.28 8.01
CA THR A 189 26.94 18.68 6.93
C THR A 189 26.85 17.16 6.98
N VAL A 190 27.08 16.49 5.84
CA VAL A 190 27.20 15.02 5.79
C VAL A 190 28.28 14.53 6.77
N THR A 191 29.35 15.30 6.93
CA THR A 191 30.44 15.03 7.87
C THR A 191 29.97 15.02 9.33
N ASP A 192 29.02 15.89 9.70
CA ASP A 192 28.47 15.95 11.06
C ASP A 192 27.60 14.73 11.39
N LEU A 193 26.82 14.27 10.40
CA LEU A 193 26.02 13.04 10.50
C LEU A 193 26.91 11.79 10.62
N LEU A 194 27.96 11.70 9.79
CA LEU A 194 28.89 10.56 9.82
C LEU A 194 29.69 10.49 11.12
N ARG A 195 30.03 11.62 11.72
CA ARG A 195 30.69 11.69 13.04
C ARG A 195 29.74 11.45 14.21
N ARG A 196 28.46 11.13 13.95
CA ARG A 196 27.41 10.86 14.96
C ARG A 196 27.37 11.92 16.05
N ARG A 197 27.55 13.20 15.69
CA ARG A 197 27.46 14.27 16.69
C ARG A 197 26.06 14.24 17.31
N PRO A 198 25.93 14.23 18.66
CA PRO A 198 24.63 14.14 19.30
C PRO A 198 23.69 15.29 18.91
N GLU A 199 24.23 16.48 18.65
CA GLU A 199 23.49 17.64 18.13
C GLU A 199 22.90 17.39 16.74
N ALA A 200 23.64 16.70 15.86
CA ALA A 200 23.19 16.36 14.52
C ALA A 200 22.08 15.30 14.52
N LEU A 201 22.17 14.33 15.44
CA LEU A 201 21.13 13.32 15.64
C LEU A 201 19.86 13.90 16.26
N GLN A 202 19.98 14.89 17.15
CA GLN A 202 18.84 15.61 17.73
C GLN A 202 18.12 16.53 16.72
N ALA A 203 18.84 17.01 15.70
CA ALA A 203 18.28 17.83 14.63
C ALA A 203 17.55 17.00 13.55
N LEU A 204 17.63 15.66 13.59
CA LEU A 204 16.88 14.82 12.66
C LEU A 204 15.38 14.87 12.99
N PRO A 205 14.51 15.06 11.98
CA PRO A 205 13.07 15.09 12.17
C PRO A 205 12.54 13.69 12.44
N LEU A 206 12.74 13.19 13.67
CA LEU A 206 12.19 11.91 14.09
C LEU A 206 10.69 12.04 14.36
N PRO A 207 9.88 11.02 14.01
CA PRO A 207 8.45 11.06 14.30
C PRO A 207 8.21 11.16 15.80
N THR A 208 7.37 12.10 16.22
CA THR A 208 6.93 12.15 17.62
C THR A 208 6.17 10.88 18.00
N ARG A 209 6.09 10.54 19.29
CA ARG A 209 5.26 9.41 19.76
C ARG A 209 3.81 9.50 19.28
N LYS A 210 3.28 10.71 19.16
CA LYS A 210 1.96 10.97 18.56
C LYS A 210 1.96 10.62 17.07
N GLY A 211 2.94 11.12 16.31
CA GLY A 211 3.10 10.82 14.89
C GLY A 211 3.23 9.33 14.59
N LEU A 212 4.02 8.59 15.37
CA LEU A 212 4.12 7.12 15.25
C LEU A 212 2.77 6.43 15.46
N ARG A 213 2.00 6.86 16.46
CA ARG A 213 0.66 6.31 16.73
C ARG A 213 -0.34 6.65 15.62
N ASP A 214 -0.24 7.84 15.06
CA ASP A 214 -1.09 8.29 13.95
C ASP A 214 -0.77 7.49 12.68
N GLN A 215 0.51 7.28 12.36
CA GLN A 215 0.94 6.43 11.25
C GLN A 215 0.53 4.97 11.46
N ALA A 216 0.74 4.40 12.64
CA ALA A 216 0.33 3.03 12.95
C ALA A 216 -1.19 2.83 12.81
N ALA A 217 -1.99 3.81 13.24
CA ALA A 217 -3.45 3.74 13.08
C ALA A 217 -3.87 3.72 11.60
N LEU A 218 -3.23 4.53 10.74
CA LEU A 218 -3.49 4.51 9.30
C LEU A 218 -2.97 3.24 8.64
N LEU A 219 -1.84 2.68 9.08
CA LEU A 219 -1.32 1.40 8.59
C LEU A 219 -2.28 0.25 8.88
N LEU A 220 -2.83 0.19 10.09
CA LEU A 220 -3.81 -0.83 10.46
C LEU A 220 -5.08 -0.73 9.61
N LEU A 221 -5.58 0.49 9.39
CA LEU A 221 -6.71 0.70 8.48
C LEU A 221 -6.38 0.29 7.04
N ALA A 222 -5.17 0.61 6.56
CA ALA A 222 -4.71 0.17 5.24
C ALA A 222 -4.62 -1.37 5.14
N ALA A 223 -4.20 -2.04 6.21
CA ALA A 223 -4.21 -3.50 6.28
C ALA A 223 -5.62 -4.08 6.15
N ASP A 224 -6.63 -3.47 6.78
CA ASP A 224 -8.03 -3.89 6.62
C ASP A 224 -8.48 -3.81 5.16
N PHE A 225 -8.16 -2.70 4.48
CA PHE A 225 -8.47 -2.50 3.06
C PHE A 225 -7.77 -3.54 2.17
N LEU A 226 -6.48 -3.82 2.41
CA LEU A 226 -5.74 -4.83 1.66
C LEU A 226 -6.26 -6.24 1.91
N LEU A 227 -6.66 -6.56 3.13
CA LEU A 227 -7.23 -7.87 3.45
C LEU A 227 -8.57 -8.06 2.74
N ALA A 228 -9.43 -7.04 2.78
CA ALA A 228 -10.70 -7.07 2.05
C ALA A 228 -10.48 -7.19 0.53
N GLY A 229 -9.51 -6.44 -0.01
CA GLY A 229 -9.11 -6.52 -1.42
C GLY A 229 -8.63 -7.91 -1.80
N ALA A 230 -7.71 -8.49 -1.02
CA ALA A 230 -7.16 -9.81 -1.28
C ALA A 230 -8.21 -10.94 -1.19
N LEU A 231 -9.14 -10.87 -0.24
CA LEU A 231 -10.25 -11.82 -0.14
C LEU A 231 -11.17 -11.74 -1.36
N TYR A 232 -11.49 -10.52 -1.80
CA TYR A 232 -12.31 -10.32 -2.98
C TYR A 232 -11.59 -10.77 -4.25
N GLU A 233 -10.31 -10.41 -4.44
CA GLU A 233 -9.52 -10.80 -5.60
C GLU A 233 -9.36 -12.31 -5.69
N ALA A 234 -9.09 -12.99 -4.58
CA ALA A 234 -9.03 -14.46 -4.59
C ALA A 234 -10.36 -15.10 -4.99
N TYR A 235 -11.49 -14.55 -4.52
CA TYR A 235 -12.81 -14.98 -4.95
C TYR A 235 -13.06 -14.68 -6.44
N GLU A 236 -12.70 -13.48 -6.90
CA GLU A 236 -12.79 -13.03 -8.28
C GLU A 236 -12.05 -13.98 -9.22
N VAL A 237 -10.76 -14.21 -8.96
CA VAL A 237 -9.88 -15.05 -9.78
C VAL A 237 -10.30 -16.51 -9.77
N HIS A 238 -10.76 -17.04 -8.63
CA HIS A 238 -11.11 -18.45 -8.52
C HIS A 238 -12.55 -18.76 -8.96
N THR A 239 -13.46 -17.79 -8.90
CA THR A 239 -14.91 -18.03 -9.11
C THR A 239 -15.49 -17.20 -10.24
N LEU A 240 -15.28 -15.88 -10.24
CA LEU A 240 -15.97 -14.99 -11.18
C LEU A 240 -15.35 -14.99 -12.58
N ILE A 241 -14.01 -14.91 -12.66
CA ILE A 241 -13.29 -14.90 -13.94
C ILE A 241 -13.50 -16.22 -14.70
N PRO A 242 -13.31 -17.42 -14.10
CA PRO A 242 -13.53 -18.69 -14.78
C PRO A 242 -14.96 -18.81 -15.34
N HIS A 243 -15.96 -18.37 -14.55
CA HIS A 243 -17.36 -18.36 -14.99
C HIS A 243 -17.62 -17.44 -16.19
N LEU A 244 -16.92 -16.30 -16.28
CA LEU A 244 -17.03 -15.38 -17.44
C LEU A 244 -16.27 -15.87 -18.67
N THR A 245 -15.15 -16.58 -18.51
CA THR A 245 -14.30 -17.03 -19.62
C THR A 245 -14.66 -18.43 -20.12
N GLY A 246 -15.50 -19.17 -19.40
CA GLY A 246 -15.92 -20.53 -19.77
C GLY A 246 -14.86 -21.59 -19.48
N HIS A 247 -13.93 -21.29 -18.58
CA HIS A 247 -12.87 -22.20 -18.12
C HIS A 247 -13.05 -22.57 -16.65
#